data_AF-A0A9J8C4H7-F1
#
_entry.id   AF-A0A9J8C4H7-F1
#
_cell.length_a   1.000
_cell.length_b   1.000
_cell.length_c   1.000
_cell.angle_alpha   90.00
_cell.angle_beta   90.00
_cell.angle_gamma   90.00
#
_symmetry.space_group_name_H-M   'P 1'
#
loop_
_entity.id
_entity.type
_entity.pdbx_description
1 polymer ?
#
loop_
_entity_poly.entity_id
_entity_poly.type
_entity_poly.pdbx_seq_one_letter_code
_entity_poly.pdbx_strand_id
1 'polypeptide(L)' 'MFAYVRFIDDNIRQIVPLDHIKDFCPQDVKDFEIKKKYHILWKKSPEDQGQYYKAQILKLAETWVL' A
#
# COMPACT_ATOMS: atom_id res chain seq x y z
N MET A 1 -5.79 -5.04 8.27
CA MET A 1 -4.34 -4.76 8.18
C MET A 1 -4.11 -3.63 7.19
N PHE A 2 -3.06 -2.85 7.39
CA PHE A 2 -2.68 -1.68 6.62
C PHE A 2 -1.23 -1.77 6.22
N ALA A 3 -0.88 -1.10 5.12
CA ALA A 3 0.48 -0.96 4.65
C ALA A 3 0.90 0.49 4.70
N TYR A 4 2.07 0.74 5.26
CA TYR A 4 2.79 1.99 5.06
C TYR A 4 3.61 1.88 3.78
N VAL A 5 3.34 2.75 2.81
CA VAL A 5 3.83 2.62 1.45
C VAL A 5 4.54 3.88 0.99
N ARG A 6 5.40 3.75 -0.01
CA ARG A 6 6.08 4.85 -0.68
C ARG A 6 5.90 4.74 -2.18
N PHE A 7 5.21 5.71 -2.78
CA PHE A 7 5.04 5.82 -4.22
C PHE A 7 6.37 6.18 -4.89
N ILE A 8 6.69 5.50 -6.00
CA ILE A 8 8.02 5.56 -6.61
C ILE A 8 8.26 6.87 -7.35
N ASP A 9 7.26 7.35 -8.07
CA ASP A 9 7.38 8.54 -8.92
C ASP A 9 7.59 9.81 -8.10
N ASP A 10 6.76 10.03 -7.06
CA ASP A 10 6.75 11.28 -6.29
C ASP A 10 7.37 11.16 -4.88
N ASN A 11 7.83 9.96 -4.49
CA ASN A 11 8.37 9.66 -3.15
C ASN A 11 7.39 9.95 -1.99
N ILE A 12 6.09 10.10 -2.30
CA ILE A 12 5.00 10.31 -1.34
C ILE A 12 4.80 9.05 -0.50
N ARG A 13 4.56 9.23 0.80
CA ARG A 13 4.30 8.14 1.74
C ARG A 13 2.87 8.20 2.25
N GLN A 14 2.23 7.05 2.37
CA GLN A 14 0.84 6.96 2.81
C GLN A 14 0.57 5.64 3.51
N ILE A 15 -0.48 5.62 4.34
CA ILE A 15 -1.04 4.40 4.91
C ILE A 15 -2.26 4.02 4.06
N VAL A 16 -2.29 2.78 3.59
CA VAL A 16 -3.38 2.26 2.75
C VAL A 16 -3.91 0.93 3.31
N PRO A 17 -5.21 0.62 3.16
CA PRO A 17 -5.72 -0.72 3.39
C PRO A 17 -5.11 -1.71 2.40
N LEU A 18 -4.96 -2.98 2.81
CA LEU A 18 -4.41 -4.01 1.92
C LEU A 18 -5.26 -4.27 0.69
N ASP A 19 -6.58 -4.07 0.77
CA ASP A 19 -7.50 -4.19 -0.38
C ASP A 19 -7.16 -3.23 -1.52
N HIS A 20 -6.37 -2.18 -1.26
CA HIS A 20 -5.88 -1.27 -2.30
C HIS A 20 -4.62 -1.80 -3.00
N ILE A 21 -3.98 -2.86 -2.50
CA ILE A 21 -2.74 -3.40 -3.03
C ILE A 21 -3.06 -4.58 -3.93
N LYS A 22 -2.78 -4.44 -5.22
CA LYS A 22 -3.09 -5.44 -6.22
C LYS A 22 -2.28 -6.72 -6.00
N ASP A 23 -2.96 -7.87 -6.06
CA ASP A 23 -2.38 -9.22 -5.95
C ASP A 23 -1.56 -9.44 -4.67
N PHE A 24 -1.99 -8.82 -3.55
CA PHE A 24 -1.27 -8.87 -2.28
C PHE A 24 -2.16 -9.29 -1.11
N CYS A 25 -1.97 -10.53 -0.64
CA CYS A 25 -2.72 -11.12 0.47
C CYS A 25 -1.75 -11.69 1.53
N PRO A 26 -1.02 -10.84 2.28
CA PRO A 26 -0.12 -11.28 3.36
C PRO A 26 -0.90 -11.95 4.50
N GLN A 27 -0.30 -12.93 5.16
CA GLN A 27 -0.86 -13.58 6.35
C GLN A 27 -0.28 -13.01 7.65
N ASP A 28 0.94 -12.45 7.59
CA ASP A 28 1.65 -11.82 8.70
C ASP A 28 2.17 -10.42 8.33
N VAL A 29 2.44 -9.59 9.35
CA VAL A 29 3.02 -8.25 9.17
C VAL A 29 4.45 -8.27 8.59
N LYS A 30 5.10 -9.42 8.53
CA LYS A 30 6.42 -9.62 7.89
C LYS A 30 6.32 -10.13 6.45
N ASP A 31 5.13 -10.45 5.95
CA ASP A 31 4.92 -10.99 4.60
C ASP A 31 4.95 -9.88 3.53
N PHE A 32 6.03 -9.12 3.51
CA PHE A 32 6.31 -8.17 2.43
C PHE A 32 7.81 -8.11 2.13
N GLU A 33 8.14 -7.83 0.88
CA GLU A 33 9.51 -7.69 0.44
C GLU A 33 9.84 -6.21 0.24
N ILE A 34 10.71 -5.64 1.08
CA ILE A 34 11.01 -4.20 1.08
C ILE A 34 11.53 -3.67 -0.28
N LYS A 35 12.15 -4.53 -1.10
CA LYS A 35 12.67 -4.18 -2.42
C LYS A 35 11.63 -4.36 -3.54
N LYS A 36 10.55 -5.10 -3.30
CA LYS A 36 9.53 -5.40 -4.30
C LYS A 36 8.63 -4.18 -4.54
N LYS A 37 8.23 -4.01 -5.79
CA LYS A 37 7.28 -2.97 -6.20
C LYS A 37 5.91 -3.59 -6.30
N TYR A 38 4.93 -2.91 -5.74
CA TYR A 38 3.52 -3.27 -5.74
C TYR A 38 2.73 -2.20 -6.50
N HIS A 39 1.55 -2.57 -6.97
CA HIS A 39 0.60 -1.62 -7.56
C HIS A 39 -0.47 -1.30 -6.53
N ILE A 40 -0.59 -0.03 -6.17
CA ILE A 40 -1.45 0.44 -5.08
C ILE A 40 -2.46 1.42 -5.63
N LEU A 41 -3.72 1.18 -5.31
CA LEU A 41 -4.85 2.01 -5.68
C LEU A 41 -4.79 3.33 -4.91
N TRP A 42 -4.63 4.41 -5.66
CA TRP A 42 -4.77 5.77 -5.16
C TRP A 42 -6.12 6.33 -5.61
N LYS A 43 -6.88 6.83 -4.64
CA LYS A 43 -8.18 7.48 -4.86
C LYS A 43 -8.13 8.89 -4.31
N LYS A 44 -8.64 9.87 -5.07
CA LYS A 44 -8.77 11.24 -4.56
C LYS A 44 -9.97 11.41 -3.62
N SER A 45 -11.00 10.60 -3.80
CA SER A 45 -12.22 10.56 -3.00
C SER A 45 -12.82 9.15 -2.98
N PRO A 46 -13.72 8.81 -2.04
CA PRO A 46 -14.32 7.47 -1.96
C PRO A 46 -15.08 7.05 -3.21
N GLU A 47 -15.66 8.03 -3.91
CA GLU A 47 -16.46 7.89 -5.12
C GLU A 47 -15.60 7.72 -6.38
N ASP A 48 -14.31 8.05 -6.28
CA ASP A 48 -13.34 7.91 -7.36
C ASP A 48 -12.99 6.44 -7.57
N GLN A 49 -13.01 6.00 -8.83
CA GLN A 49 -12.56 4.65 -9.18
C GLN A 49 -11.06 4.48 -8.88
N GLY A 50 -10.31 5.59 -8.88
CA GLY A 50 -8.89 5.62 -8.58
C GLY A 50 -8.04 5.04 -9.71
N GLN A 51 -6.73 5.10 -9.51
CA GLN A 51 -5.76 4.48 -10.42
C GLN A 51 -4.67 3.77 -9.62
N TYR A 52 -4.07 2.76 -10.22
CA TYR A 52 -2.99 2.00 -9.61
C TYR A 52 -1.64 2.61 -9.95
N TYR A 53 -0.84 2.88 -8.92
CA TYR A 53 0.50 3.42 -9.06
C TYR A 53 1.54 2.51 -8.41
N LYS A 54 2.79 2.59 -8.88
CA LYS A 54 3.88 1.78 -8.34
C LYS A 54 4.32 2.34 -6.98
N ALA A 55 4.38 1.46 -6.00
CA ALA A 55 4.83 1.80 -4.66
C ALA A 55 5.63 0.65 -4.03
N GLN A 56 6.40 0.97 -2.99
CA GLN A 56 7.06 0.00 -2.11
C GLN A 56 6.33 -0.07 -0.78
N ILE A 57 6.11 -1.27 -0.27
CA ILE A 57 5.66 -1.47 1.12
C ILE A 57 6.89 -1.31 2.02
N LEU A 58 6.78 -0.43 3.01
CA LEU A 58 7.82 -0.16 3.99
C LEU A 58 7.56 -0.86 5.32
N LYS A 59 6.28 -1.01 5.69
CA LYS A 59 5.83 -1.66 6.94
C LYS A 59 4.38 -2.11 6.79
N LEU A 60 4.00 -3.20 7.47
CA LEU A 60 2.62 -3.62 7.66
C LEU A 60 2.21 -3.45 9.13
N ALA A 61 0.93 -3.20 9.37
CA ALA A 61 0.36 -3.14 10.73
C ALA A 61 -1.10 -3.62 10.75
N GLU A 62 -1.46 -4.38 11.78
CA GLU A 62 -2.83 -4.90 11.93
C GLU A 62 -3.87 -3.78 12.08
N THR A 63 -3.48 -2.67 12.73
CA THR A 63 -4.32 -1.48 12.96
C THR A 63 -3.69 -0.22 12.36
N TRP A 64 -4.47 0.85 12.19
CA TRP A 64 -4.03 2.14 11.62
C TRP A 64 -3.00 2.90 12.48
N VAL A 65 -2.68 2.41 13.68
CA VAL A 65 -1.72 3.05 14.58
C VAL A 65 -0.32 2.56 14.20
N LEU A 66 0.43 3.37 13.46
CA LEU A 66 1.70 2.99 12.82
C LEU A 66 2.91 3.74 13.36
#